data_AF-A0A1Y6CUJ4-F1
#
_entry.id   AF-A0A1Y6CUJ4-F1
#
_cell.length_a   1.000
_cell.length_b   1.000
_cell.length_c   1.000
_cell.angle_alpha   90.00
_cell.angle_beta   90.00
_cell.angle_gamma   90.00
#
_symmetry.space_group_name_H-M   'P 1'
#
loop_
_entity.id
_entity.type
_entity.pdbx_description
1 polymer ?
#
loop_
_entity_poly.entity_id
_entity_poly.type
_entity_poly.pdbx_seq_one_letter_code
_entity_poly.pdbx_strand_id
1 'polypeptide(L)'
;MSERPGFADLLRGLLDDLGRLLRCEIRLARLEAEQKLRQAAAGLWLLGGGLVFAIVSVVLVAQAAVAALTRSLEPWLANLVVAGGAAAICLLLLLAARRSLAAARLKPTRTLRSLSKDADAIEEAIK
;
A
#
# COMPACT_ATOMS: atom_id res chain seq x y z
N MET A 1 31.88 48.60 -28.98
CA MET A 1 30.69 49.07 -28.25
C MET A 1 29.83 47.83 -27.99
N SER A 2 30.04 47.16 -26.85
CA SER A 2 29.26 46.00 -26.46
C SER A 2 27.91 46.48 -25.92
N GLU A 3 26.85 46.27 -26.70
CA GLU A 3 25.48 46.58 -26.30
C GLU A 3 25.15 45.81 -25.03
N ARG A 4 24.85 46.55 -23.95
CA ARG A 4 24.43 45.95 -22.69
C ARG A 4 23.04 45.35 -22.92
N PRO A 5 22.82 44.07 -22.60
CA PRO A 5 21.49 43.48 -22.73
C PRO A 5 20.50 44.32 -21.90
N GLY A 6 19.41 44.72 -22.53
CA GLY A 6 18.37 45.49 -21.86
C GLY A 6 17.73 44.68 -20.74
N PHE A 7 17.17 45.34 -19.73
CA PHE A 7 16.43 44.71 -18.63
C PHE A 7 15.37 43.70 -19.12
N ALA A 8 14.76 43.96 -20.28
CA ALA A 8 13.81 43.07 -20.94
C ALA A 8 14.44 41.73 -21.41
N ASP A 9 15.69 41.72 -21.87
CA ASP A 9 16.39 40.49 -22.29
C ASP A 9 16.77 39.62 -21.09
N LEU A 10 17.18 40.23 -19.97
CA LEU A 10 17.48 39.52 -18.73
C LEU A 10 16.22 38.87 -18.14
N LEU A 11 15.07 39.56 -18.18
CA LEU A 11 13.80 39.02 -17.72
C LEU A 11 13.32 37.86 -18.59
N ARG A 12 13.50 37.95 -19.92
CA ARG A 12 13.20 36.86 -20.85
C ARG A 12 14.10 35.64 -20.60
N GLY A 13 15.40 35.85 -20.37
CA GLY A 13 16.33 34.78 -20.03
C GLY A 13 15.95 34.04 -18.75
N LEU A 14 15.54 34.78 -17.70
CA LEU A 14 15.13 34.20 -16.42
C LEU A 14 13.84 33.37 -16.55
N LEU A 15 12.85 33.87 -17.30
CA LEU A 15 11.59 33.15 -17.55
C LEU A 15 11.82 31.87 -18.38
N ASP A 16 12.71 31.91 -19.36
CA ASP A 16 13.10 30.73 -20.14
C ASP A 16 13.82 29.69 -19.27
N ASP A 17 14.70 30.12 -18.38
CA ASP A 17 15.43 29.23 -17.48
C ASP A 17 14.54 28.61 -16.40
N LEU A 18 13.59 29.39 -15.84
CA LEU A 18 12.56 28.86 -14.95
C LEU A 18 11.66 27.85 -15.67
N GLY A 19 11.27 28.14 -16.91
CA GLY A 19 10.52 27.19 -17.74
C GLY A 19 11.31 25.91 -18.01
N ARG A 20 12.63 26.01 -18.25
CA ARG A 20 13.54 24.85 -18.41
C ARG A 20 13.64 24.03 -17.12
N LEU A 21 13.82 24.68 -15.98
CA LEU A 21 13.86 24.03 -14.66
C LEU A 21 12.56 23.29 -14.36
N LEU A 22 11.41 23.95 -14.51
CA LEU A 22 10.10 23.34 -14.26
C LEU A 22 9.85 22.10 -15.13
N ARG A 23 10.17 22.19 -16.42
CA ARG A 23 10.07 21.02 -17.32
C ARG A 23 10.98 19.87 -16.87
N CYS A 24 12.17 20.19 -16.35
CA CYS A 24 13.09 19.18 -15.84
C CYS A 24 12.55 18.54 -14.54
N GLU A 25 12.03 19.35 -13.62
CA GLU A 25 11.46 18.90 -12.34
C GLU A 25 10.24 17.99 -12.57
N ILE A 26 9.35 18.37 -13.49
CA ILE A 26 8.19 17.56 -13.88
C ILE A 26 8.63 16.22 -14.47
N ARG A 27 9.66 16.24 -15.33
CA ARG A 27 10.22 15.01 -15.91
C ARG A 27 10.83 14.12 -14.83
N LEU A 28 11.57 14.69 -13.89
CA LEU A 28 12.17 13.95 -12.78
C LEU A 28 11.10 13.37 -11.85
N ALA A 29 10.12 14.18 -11.45
CA ALA A 29 9.01 13.76 -10.62
C ALA A 29 8.21 12.63 -11.27
N ARG A 30 8.01 12.68 -12.60
CA ARG A 30 7.38 11.58 -13.34
C ARG A 30 8.21 10.30 -13.29
N LEU A 31 9.52 10.39 -13.50
CA LEU A 31 10.41 9.22 -13.42
C LEU A 31 10.42 8.61 -12.01
N GLU A 32 10.48 9.44 -10.97
CA GLU A 32 10.45 8.97 -9.58
C GLU A 32 9.09 8.36 -9.23
N ALA A 33 7.98 8.94 -9.72
CA ALA A 33 6.66 8.37 -9.58
C ALA A 33 6.55 7.00 -10.27
N GLU A 34 7.03 6.86 -11.50
CA GLU A 34 7.07 5.59 -12.24
C GLU A 34 7.91 4.54 -11.50
N GLN A 35 9.07 4.93 -10.94
CA GLN A 35 9.92 4.04 -10.16
C GLN A 35 9.25 3.58 -8.86
N LYS A 36 8.61 4.50 -8.11
CA LYS A 36 7.86 4.18 -6.89
C LYS A 36 6.65 3.28 -7.19
N LEU A 37 5.93 3.56 -8.28
CA LEU A 37 4.81 2.73 -8.73
C LEU A 37 5.27 1.32 -9.09
N ARG A 38 6.38 1.18 -9.82
CA ARG A 38 6.94 -0.12 -10.17
C ARG A 38 7.40 -0.90 -8.93
N GLN A 39 8.02 -0.23 -7.96
CA GLN A 39 8.42 -0.86 -6.70
C GLN A 39 7.22 -1.30 -5.88
N ALA A 40 6.18 -0.46 -5.78
CA ALA A 40 4.93 -0.82 -5.12
C ALA A 40 4.24 -2.00 -5.83
N ALA A 41 4.20 -2.00 -7.16
CA ALA A 41 3.64 -3.09 -7.96
C ALA A 41 4.42 -4.40 -7.75
N ALA A 42 5.75 -4.35 -7.76
CA ALA A 42 6.60 -5.52 -7.47
C ALA A 42 6.36 -6.05 -6.04
N GLY A 43 6.21 -5.15 -5.06
CA GLY A 43 5.83 -5.51 -3.70
C GLY A 43 4.47 -6.22 -3.64
N LEU A 44 3.47 -5.71 -4.36
CA LEU A 44 2.15 -6.33 -4.46
C LEU A 44 2.21 -7.71 -5.13
N TRP A 45 3.03 -7.87 -6.18
CA TRP A 45 3.23 -9.16 -6.85
C TRP A 45 3.86 -10.20 -5.93
N LEU A 46 4.89 -9.82 -5.17
CA LEU A 46 5.55 -10.71 -4.22
C LEU A 46 4.62 -11.09 -3.06
N LEU A 47 3.86 -10.13 -2.53
CA LEU A 47 2.87 -10.39 -1.48
C LEU A 47 1.75 -11.29 -2.00
N GLY A 48 1.23 -11.02 -3.20
CA GLY A 48 0.19 -11.83 -3.84
C GLY A 48 0.66 -13.26 -4.12
N GLY A 49 1.85 -13.43 -4.71
CA GLY A 49 2.44 -14.73 -4.97
C GLY A 49 2.73 -15.51 -3.68
N GLY A 50 3.29 -14.84 -2.67
CA GLY A 50 3.53 -15.43 -1.34
C GLY A 50 2.24 -15.88 -0.66
N LEU A 51 1.15 -15.11 -0.79
CA LEU A 51 -0.15 -15.48 -0.24
C LEU A 51 -0.71 -16.75 -0.90
N VAL A 52 -0.60 -16.89 -2.22
CA VAL A 52 -1.03 -18.11 -2.93
C VAL A 52 -0.26 -19.32 -2.43
N PHE A 53 1.06 -19.23 -2.35
CA PHE A 53 1.89 -20.32 -1.81
C PHE A 53 1.57 -20.64 -0.35
N ALA A 54 1.29 -19.63 0.47
CA ALA A 54 0.89 -19.84 1.86
C ALA A 54 -0.43 -20.62 1.95
N ILE A 55 -1.43 -20.29 1.12
CA ILE A 55 -2.71 -21.01 1.06
C ILE A 55 -2.48 -22.47 0.66
N VAL A 56 -1.72 -22.72 -0.41
CA VAL A 56 -1.41 -24.07 -0.89
C VAL A 56 -0.70 -24.88 0.20
N SER A 57 0.29 -24.27 0.87
CA SER A 57 1.04 -24.91 1.94
C SER A 57 0.13 -25.31 3.12
N VAL A 58 -0.77 -24.42 3.56
CA VAL A 58 -1.72 -24.71 4.65
C VAL A 58 -2.62 -25.88 4.29
N VAL A 59 -3.12 -25.95 3.04
CA VAL A 59 -3.95 -27.07 2.58
C VAL A 59 -3.17 -28.39 2.60
N LEU A 60 -1.93 -28.40 2.10
CA LEU A 60 -1.09 -29.60 2.10
C LEU A 60 -0.76 -30.09 3.51
N VAL A 61 -0.44 -29.17 4.43
CA VAL A 61 -0.20 -29.49 5.85
C VAL A 61 -1.47 -30.05 6.51
N ALA A 62 -2.64 -29.46 6.24
CA ALA A 62 -3.91 -29.97 6.76
C ALA A 62 -4.22 -31.37 6.24
N GLN A 63 -4.01 -31.64 4.95
CA GLN A 63 -4.17 -32.97 4.36
C GLN A 63 -3.21 -34.00 4.99
N ALA A 64 -1.94 -33.63 5.17
CA ALA A 64 -0.96 -34.49 5.84
C ALA A 64 -1.36 -34.79 7.30
N ALA A 65 -1.86 -33.78 8.03
CA ALA A 65 -2.33 -33.95 9.40
C ALA A 65 -3.55 -34.89 9.48
N VAL A 66 -4.52 -34.72 8.58
CA VAL A 66 -5.68 -35.63 8.48
C VAL A 66 -5.20 -37.04 8.18
N ALA A 67 -4.36 -37.24 7.15
CA ALA A 67 -3.85 -38.55 6.77
C ALA A 67 -3.05 -39.25 7.89
N ALA A 68 -2.40 -38.48 8.76
CA ALA A 68 -1.74 -39.02 9.96
C ALA A 68 -2.77 -39.44 11.02
N LEU A 69 -3.76 -38.58 11.30
CA LEU A 69 -4.78 -38.84 12.33
C LEU A 69 -5.74 -39.97 11.97
N THR A 70 -6.04 -40.18 10.69
CA THR A 70 -6.91 -41.27 10.24
C THR A 70 -6.33 -42.67 10.50
N ARG A 71 -5.04 -42.78 10.82
CA ARG A 71 -4.44 -44.04 11.29
C ARG A 71 -4.91 -44.43 12.69
N SER A 72 -5.39 -43.47 13.49
CA SER A 72 -5.79 -43.67 14.88
C SER A 72 -7.27 -43.34 15.14
N LEU A 73 -7.89 -42.52 14.30
CA LEU A 73 -9.26 -42.02 14.45
C LEU A 73 -10.07 -42.28 13.18
N GLU A 74 -11.41 -42.28 13.30
CA GLU A 74 -12.28 -42.30 12.13
C GLU A 74 -12.10 -41.04 11.26
N PRO A 75 -12.30 -41.13 9.92
CA PRO A 75 -12.06 -40.04 9.00
C PRO A 75 -12.81 -38.74 9.32
N TRP A 76 -14.06 -38.84 9.77
CA TRP A 76 -14.87 -37.68 10.11
C TRP A 76 -14.33 -36.95 11.36
N LEU A 77 -13.86 -37.70 12.36
CA LEU A 77 -13.33 -37.15 13.60
C LEU A 77 -11.95 -36.50 13.37
N ALA A 78 -11.09 -37.15 12.57
CA ALA A 78 -9.79 -36.61 12.17
C ALA A 78 -9.93 -35.24 11.48
N ASN A 79 -10.87 -35.14 10.52
CA ASN A 79 -11.17 -33.87 9.84
C ASN A 79 -11.66 -32.80 10.80
N LEU A 80 -12.54 -33.15 11.74
CA LEU A 80 -13.10 -32.19 12.70
C LEU A 80 -12.02 -31.63 13.64
N VAL A 81 -11.11 -32.47 14.11
CA VAL A 81 -10.01 -32.07 15.00
C VAL A 81 -9.03 -31.14 14.28
N VAL A 82 -8.61 -31.50 13.05
CA VAL A 82 -7.70 -30.67 12.26
C VAL A 82 -8.34 -29.33 11.89
N ALA A 83 -9.61 -29.35 11.45
CA ALA A 83 -10.35 -28.13 11.13
C ALA A 83 -10.56 -27.24 12.36
N GLY A 84 -10.89 -27.83 13.51
CA GLY A 84 -11.04 -27.12 14.78
C GLY A 84 -9.73 -26.45 15.22
N GLY A 85 -8.61 -27.18 15.15
CA GLY A 85 -7.28 -26.64 15.44
C GLY A 85 -6.89 -25.49 14.50
N ALA A 86 -7.12 -25.66 13.19
CA ALA A 86 -6.86 -24.62 12.20
C ALA A 86 -7.74 -23.38 12.42
N ALA A 87 -9.01 -23.56 12.79
CA ALA A 87 -9.92 -22.46 13.12
C ALA A 87 -9.46 -21.66 14.35
N ALA A 88 -8.96 -22.35 15.38
CA ALA A 88 -8.40 -21.69 16.56
C ALA A 88 -7.17 -20.84 16.21
N ILE A 89 -6.24 -21.38 15.41
CA ILE A 89 -5.06 -20.64 14.92
C ILE A 89 -5.49 -19.44 14.08
N CYS A 90 -6.46 -19.62 13.17
CA CYS A 90 -7.00 -18.54 12.35
C CYS A 90 -7.59 -17.41 13.21
N LEU A 91 -8.36 -17.75 14.25
CA LEU A 91 -8.92 -16.76 15.16
C LEU A 91 -7.82 -15.98 15.88
N LEU A 92 -6.77 -16.64 16.39
CA LEU A 92 -5.64 -15.98 17.05
C LEU A 92 -4.92 -15.02 16.09
N LEU A 93 -4.67 -15.44 14.86
CA LEU A 93 -4.05 -14.60 13.83
C LEU A 93 -4.91 -13.40 13.48
N LEU A 94 -6.24 -13.57 13.33
CA LEU A 94 -7.17 -12.47 13.08
C LEU A 94 -7.19 -11.46 14.23
N LEU A 95 -7.17 -11.93 15.48
CA LEU A 95 -7.09 -11.07 16.64
C LEU A 95 -5.76 -10.31 16.70
N ALA A 96 -4.65 -10.98 16.40
CA ALA A 96 -3.33 -10.35 16.33
C ALA A 96 -3.26 -9.31 15.20
N ALA A 97 -3.80 -9.62 14.02
CA ALA A 97 -3.88 -8.71 12.88
C ALA A 97 -4.72 -7.48 13.23
N ARG A 98 -5.90 -7.66 13.83
CA ARG A 98 -6.75 -6.56 14.31
C ARG A 98 -6.02 -5.67 15.30
N ARG A 99 -5.30 -6.25 16.26
CA ARG A 99 -4.49 -5.50 17.24
C ARG A 99 -3.36 -4.72 16.56
N SER A 100 -2.65 -5.34 15.62
CA SER A 100 -1.58 -4.69 14.86
C SER A 100 -2.09 -3.51 14.04
N LEU A 101 -3.20 -3.69 13.31
CA LEU A 101 -3.83 -2.62 12.53
C LEU A 101 -4.40 -1.49 13.41
N ALA A 102 -4.92 -1.82 14.59
CA ALA A 102 -5.36 -0.84 15.57
C ALA A 102 -4.19 -0.04 16.17
N ALA A 103 -3.08 -0.72 16.49
CA ALA A 103 -1.85 -0.08 16.98
C ALA A 103 -1.19 0.80 15.91
N ALA A 104 -1.26 0.39 14.64
CA ALA A 104 -0.73 1.14 13.50
C ALA A 104 -1.52 2.42 13.17
N ARG A 105 -2.63 2.74 13.89
CA ARG A 105 -3.49 3.94 13.71
C ARG A 105 -3.52 4.43 12.24
N LEU A 106 -3.98 3.56 11.34
CA LEU A 106 -4.19 3.86 9.93
C LEU A 106 -5.33 4.85 9.65
N LYS A 107 -5.98 5.42 10.68
CA LYS A 107 -6.92 6.53 10.53
C LYS A 107 -6.11 7.83 10.57
N PRO A 108 -5.91 8.54 9.44
CA PRO A 108 -5.22 9.82 9.43
C PRO A 108 -6.19 10.86 10.03
N THR A 109 -6.30 10.90 11.36
CA THR A 109 -7.24 11.79 12.05
C THR A 109 -6.93 13.26 11.77
N ARG A 110 -5.67 13.59 11.48
CA ARG A 110 -5.26 14.94 11.06
C ARG A 110 -5.67 15.22 9.61
N THR A 111 -5.39 14.32 8.68
CA THR A 111 -5.67 14.53 7.25
C THR A 111 -7.17 14.56 6.96
N LEU A 112 -7.97 13.73 7.62
CA LEU A 112 -9.43 13.76 7.52
C LEU A 112 -10.02 15.05 8.12
N ARG A 113 -9.43 15.57 9.21
CA ARG A 113 -9.87 16.82 9.82
C ARG A 113 -9.52 18.03 8.96
N SER A 114 -8.36 18.03 8.30
CA SER A 114 -7.98 19.09 7.34
C SER A 114 -8.92 19.11 6.14
N LEU A 115 -9.22 17.95 5.54
CA LEU A 115 -10.15 17.86 4.41
C LEU A 115 -11.58 18.31 4.75
N SER A 116 -12.06 18.00 5.97
CA SER A 116 -13.37 18.53 6.43
C SER A 116 -13.35 20.04 6.56
N LYS A 117 -12.27 20.60 7.12
CA LYS A 117 -12.13 22.05 7.29
C LYS A 117 -12.04 22.78 5.94
N ASP A 118 -11.37 22.17 4.98
CA ASP A 118 -11.23 22.71 3.63
C ASP A 118 -12.57 22.61 2.86
N ALA A 119 -13.37 21.56 3.09
CA ALA A 119 -14.71 21.44 2.53
C ALA A 119 -15.67 22.50 3.10
N ASP A 120 -15.66 22.71 4.42
CA ASP A 120 -16.47 23.73 5.09
C ASP A 120 -16.11 25.14 4.57
N ALA A 121 -14.82 25.43 4.35
CA ALA A 121 -14.35 26.71 3.82
C ALA A 121 -14.77 26.96 2.36
N ILE A 122 -14.90 25.89 1.55
CA ILE A 122 -15.40 25.98 0.17
C ILE A 122 -16.92 26.21 0.18
N GLU A 123 -17.65 25.54 1.07
CA GLU A 123 -19.11 25.74 1.20
C GLU A 123 -19.45 27.17 1.67
N GLU A 124 -18.65 27.73 2.58
CA GLU A 124 -18.81 29.11 3.04
C GLU A 124 -18.43 30.15 1.97
N ALA A 125 -17.50 29.84 1.06
CA ALA A 125 -17.13 30.71 -0.05
C ALA A 125 -18.13 30.70 -1.23
N ILE A 126 -19.01 29.70 -1.30
CA ILE A 126 -20.04 29.56 -2.34
C ILE A 126 -21.38 30.22 -1.91
N LYS A 127 -21.54 30.54 -0.62
CA LYS A 127 -22.73 31.18 -0.05
C LYS A 127 -22.60 32.70 0.02
#